data_AF-A0A924YI07-F1
#
_entry.id   AF-A0A924YI07-F1
#
_cell.length_a   1.000
_cell.length_b   1.000
_cell.length_c   1.000
_cell.angle_alpha   90.00
_cell.angle_beta   90.00
_cell.angle_gamma   90.00
#
_symmetry.space_group_name_H-M   'P 1'
#
loop_
_entity.id
_entity.type
_entity.pdbx_description
1 polymer ?
#
loop_
_entity_poly.entity_id
_entity_poly.type
_entity_poly.pdbx_seq_one_letter_code
_entity_poly.pdbx_strand_id
1 'polypeptide(L)'
;MHIEHVDLLAIERKLYDIPRGMERFEEYLRTMVNDKGDDVDLMPLLTMNPMGREHVAERVDEWIALGAEQIAAAAVQEAAQ
;
A
#
# COMPACT_ATOMS: atom_id res chain seq x y z
N MET A 1 -13.98 5.65 17.95
CA MET A 1 -13.71 5.19 16.57
C MET A 1 -12.39 4.43 16.61
N HIS A 2 -12.30 3.26 16.01
CA HIS A 2 -11.04 2.51 15.94
C HIS A 2 -10.43 2.77 14.57
N ILE A 3 -9.25 3.41 14.54
CA ILE A 3 -8.47 3.62 13.32
C ILE A 3 -7.21 2.79 13.47
N GLU A 4 -6.90 2.00 12.46
CA GLU A 4 -5.68 1.23 12.36
C GLU A 4 -4.77 1.86 11.28
N HIS A 5 -3.48 1.91 11.57
CA HIS A 5 -2.48 2.32 10.60
C HIS A 5 -2.01 1.11 9.80
N VAL A 6 -1.96 1.27 8.46
CA VAL A 6 -1.45 0.27 7.53
C VAL A 6 -0.23 0.86 6.84
N ASP A 7 0.90 0.12 6.85
CA ASP A 7 2.16 0.50 6.17
C ASP A 7 2.02 0.38 4.63
N LEU A 8 1.11 1.15 4.06
CA LEU A 8 0.68 1.05 2.67
C LEU A 8 1.81 1.29 1.67
N LEU A 9 2.65 2.31 1.87
CA LEU A 9 3.75 2.66 0.98
C LEU A 9 4.78 1.52 0.89
N ALA A 10 5.04 0.83 1.99
CA ALA A 10 5.94 -0.33 1.99
C ALA A 10 5.35 -1.50 1.18
N ILE A 11 4.03 -1.69 1.24
CA ILE A 11 3.31 -2.71 0.47
C ILE A 11 3.34 -2.36 -1.03
N GLU A 12 2.98 -1.12 -1.38
CA GLU A 12 3.02 -0.62 -2.76
C GLU A 12 4.42 -0.74 -3.35
N ARG A 13 5.45 -0.41 -2.56
CA ARG A 13 6.83 -0.45 -3.03
C ARG A 13 7.28 -1.88 -3.36
N LYS A 14 6.91 -2.88 -2.55
CA LYS A 14 7.18 -4.30 -2.83
C LYS A 14 6.47 -4.78 -4.10
N LEU A 15 5.23 -4.36 -4.31
CA LEU A 15 4.51 -4.67 -5.55
C LEU A 15 5.21 -4.08 -6.77
N TYR A 16 5.75 -2.87 -6.66
CA TYR A 16 6.51 -2.25 -7.76
C TYR A 16 7.89 -2.88 -8.02
N ASP A 17 8.46 -3.68 -7.09
CA ASP A 17 9.69 -4.45 -7.35
C ASP A 17 9.48 -5.57 -8.39
N ILE A 18 8.26 -6.12 -8.48
CA ILE A 18 7.92 -7.12 -9.48
C ILE A 18 7.93 -6.43 -10.85
N PRO A 19 8.56 -6.97 -11.91
CA PRO A 19 8.50 -6.35 -13.23
C PRO A 19 7.06 -6.09 -13.71
N ARG A 20 6.87 -5.00 -14.48
CA ARG A 20 5.54 -4.63 -15.00
C ARG A 20 4.99 -5.75 -15.90
N GLY A 21 3.91 -6.38 -15.48
CA GLY A 21 3.25 -7.47 -16.20
C GLY A 21 2.10 -8.08 -15.41
N MET A 22 1.51 -9.15 -15.95
CA MET A 22 0.39 -9.85 -15.32
C MET A 22 0.74 -10.42 -13.94
N GLU A 23 1.97 -10.89 -13.75
CA GLU A 23 2.45 -11.40 -12.47
C GLU A 23 2.30 -10.36 -11.34
N ARG A 24 2.67 -9.10 -11.61
CA ARG A 24 2.49 -8.00 -10.66
C ARG A 24 1.01 -7.72 -10.39
N PHE A 25 0.17 -7.76 -11.42
CA PHE A 25 -1.27 -7.54 -11.28
C PHE A 25 -1.92 -8.63 -10.42
N GLU A 26 -1.55 -9.88 -10.63
CA GLU A 26 -2.02 -11.01 -9.83
C GLU A 26 -1.53 -10.90 -8.38
N GLU A 27 -0.28 -10.49 -8.14
CA GLU A 27 0.22 -10.26 -6.79
C GLU A 27 -0.50 -9.10 -6.09
N TYR A 28 -0.81 -8.03 -6.82
CA TYR A 28 -1.63 -6.93 -6.31
C TYR A 28 -3.01 -7.44 -5.84
N LEU A 29 -3.68 -8.28 -6.64
CA LEU A 29 -4.96 -8.87 -6.24
C LEU A 29 -4.81 -9.76 -5.00
N ARG A 30 -3.80 -10.64 -4.96
CA ARG A 30 -3.52 -11.51 -3.80
C ARG A 30 -3.22 -10.73 -2.53
N THR A 31 -2.54 -9.60 -2.66
CA THR A 31 -2.19 -8.74 -1.52
C THR A 31 -3.42 -8.01 -0.96
N MET A 32 -4.38 -7.68 -1.82
CA MET A 32 -5.53 -6.85 -1.47
C MET A 32 -6.68 -7.65 -0.83
N VAL A 33 -6.91 -8.89 -1.28
CA VAL A 33 -8.04 -9.72 -0.83
C VAL A 33 -7.70 -10.53 0.42
N ASN A 34 -8.73 -10.90 1.18
CA ASN A 34 -8.59 -11.81 2.30
C ASN A 34 -8.23 -13.25 1.86
N ASP A 35 -7.88 -14.12 2.81
CA ASP A 35 -7.50 -15.52 2.54
C ASP A 35 -8.57 -16.33 1.76
N LYS A 36 -9.84 -15.93 1.85
CA LYS A 36 -10.96 -16.60 1.17
C LYS A 36 -11.21 -16.06 -0.24
N GLY A 37 -10.64 -14.91 -0.58
CA GLY A 37 -10.86 -14.18 -1.83
C GLY A 37 -12.28 -13.63 -2.00
N ASP A 38 -13.07 -13.52 -0.92
CA ASP A 38 -14.46 -13.04 -0.96
C ASP A 38 -14.65 -11.62 -0.41
N ASP A 39 -13.59 -11.02 0.16
CA ASP A 39 -13.57 -9.65 0.67
C ASP A 39 -12.19 -9.00 0.49
N VAL A 40 -12.11 -7.69 0.70
CA VAL A 40 -10.90 -6.86 0.59
C VAL A 40 -10.42 -6.43 1.98
N ASP A 41 -9.28 -6.98 2.42
CA ASP A 41 -8.67 -6.64 3.71
C ASP A 41 -7.90 -5.31 3.63
N LEU A 42 -7.18 -5.06 2.52
CA LEU A 42 -6.39 -3.85 2.33
C LEU A 42 -7.12 -2.85 1.44
N MET A 43 -8.25 -2.33 1.93
CA MET A 43 -9.06 -1.35 1.20
C MET A 43 -8.28 -0.12 0.65
N PRO A 44 -7.29 0.45 1.38
CA PRO A 44 -6.50 1.56 0.83
C PRO A 44 -5.75 1.21 -0.47
N LEU A 45 -5.37 -0.06 -0.65
CA LEU A 45 -4.64 -0.53 -1.82
C LEU A 45 -5.50 -0.53 -3.09
N LEU A 46 -6.83 -0.53 -2.98
CA LEU A 46 -7.78 -0.57 -4.10
C LEU A 46 -7.55 0.54 -5.14
N THR A 47 -6.99 1.66 -4.70
CA THR A 47 -6.73 2.84 -5.54
C THR A 47 -5.35 2.84 -6.21
N MET A 48 -4.49 1.90 -5.85
CA MET A 48 -3.17 1.74 -6.45
C MET A 48 -3.30 1.30 -7.91
N ASN A 49 -2.45 1.83 -8.79
CA ASN A 49 -2.30 1.31 -10.15
C ASN A 49 -1.12 0.33 -10.22
N PRO A 50 -1.33 -0.99 -10.21
CA PRO A 50 -0.24 -1.96 -10.32
C PRO A 50 0.53 -1.84 -11.65
N MET A 51 -0.14 -1.33 -12.69
CA MET A 51 0.48 -1.08 -14.01
C MET A 51 1.16 0.28 -14.11
N GLY A 52 1.37 0.94 -12.97
CA GLY A 52 2.21 2.13 -12.83
C GLY A 52 3.59 1.92 -13.43
N ARG A 53 4.11 3.00 -14.03
CA ARG A 53 5.46 3.03 -14.59
C ARG A 53 6.48 3.37 -13.51
N GLU A 54 7.74 3.37 -13.88
CA GLU A 54 8.91 3.52 -13.00
C GLU A 54 8.83 4.80 -12.16
N HIS A 55 8.38 5.91 -12.76
CA HIS A 55 8.18 7.19 -12.06
C HIS A 55 7.14 7.14 -10.94
N VAL A 56 6.23 6.15 -10.91
CA VAL A 56 5.26 5.99 -9.82
C VAL A 56 5.95 5.38 -8.60
N ALA A 57 6.78 4.36 -8.81
CA ALA A 57 7.59 3.76 -7.74
C ALA A 57 8.56 4.80 -7.15
N GLU A 58 9.16 5.66 -7.98
CA GLU A 58 9.99 6.78 -7.52
C GLU A 58 9.24 7.74 -6.59
N ARG A 59 7.95 8.03 -6.87
CA ARG A 59 7.14 8.88 -5.96
C ARG A 59 6.85 8.16 -4.63
N VAL A 60 6.62 6.85 -4.66
CA VAL A 60 6.48 6.05 -3.43
C VAL A 60 7.77 6.11 -2.61
N ASP A 61 8.94 5.97 -3.24
CA ASP A 61 10.24 6.10 -2.59
C ASP A 61 10.42 7.49 -1.94
N GLU A 62 10.01 8.57 -2.62
CA GLU A 62 10.04 9.93 -2.07
C GLU A 62 9.14 10.07 -0.83
N TRP A 63 7.93 9.50 -0.84
CA TRP A 63 7.02 9.57 0.31
C TRP A 63 7.54 8.76 1.50
N ILE A 64 8.15 7.60 1.24
CA ILE A 64 8.85 6.81 2.26
C ILE A 64 10.00 7.62 2.85
N ALA A 65 10.80 8.29 2.01
CA ALA A 65 11.92 9.12 2.45
C ALA A 65 11.48 10.34 3.27
N LEU A 66 10.29 10.88 3.02
CA LEU A 66 9.66 11.93 3.83
C LEU A 66 9.16 11.44 5.19
N GLY A 67 9.15 10.13 5.43
CA GLY A 67 8.65 9.54 6.67
C GLY A 67 7.12 9.60 6.78
N ALA A 68 6.43 9.50 5.64
CA ALA A 68 4.97 9.64 5.59
C ALA A 68 4.23 8.63 6.49
N GLU A 69 4.70 7.37 6.55
CA GLU A 69 4.10 6.34 7.42
C GLU A 69 4.27 6.66 8.89
N GLN A 70 5.44 7.15 9.30
CA GLN A 70 5.69 7.54 10.69
C GLN A 70 4.77 8.69 11.12
N ILE A 71 4.54 9.66 10.21
CA ILE A 71 3.60 10.76 10.44
C ILE A 71 2.17 10.24 10.57
N ALA A 72 1.75 9.34 9.68
CA ALA A 72 0.41 8.74 9.73
C ALA A 72 0.19 7.90 11.00
N ALA A 73 1.16 7.07 11.38
CA ALA A 73 1.13 6.28 12.62
C ALA A 73 1.00 7.16 13.86
N ALA A 74 1.77 8.25 13.94
CA ALA A 74 1.68 9.22 15.03
C ALA A 74 0.29 9.87 15.10
N ALA A 75 -0.26 10.29 13.96
CA ALA A 75 -1.60 10.88 13.90
C ALA A 75 -2.70 9.91 14.36
N VAL A 76 -2.59 8.62 13.99
CA VAL A 76 -3.51 7.57 14.47
C VAL A 76 -3.41 7.39 15.99
N GLN A 77 -2.19 7.41 16.54
CA GLN A 77 -1.97 7.33 17.99
C GLN A 77 -2.53 8.55 18.73
N GLU A 78 -2.36 9.75 18.19
CA GLU A 78 -2.92 10.99 18.75
C GLU A 78 -4.46 10.96 18.74
N ALA A 79 -5.07 10.50 17.65
CA ALA A 79 -6.52 10.39 17.52
C ALA A 79 -7.15 9.31 18.42
N ALA A 80 -6.35 8.39 18.95
CA ALA A 80 -6.80 7.34 19.85
C ALA A 80 -6.84 7.77 21.33
N GLN A 81 -6.30 8.95 21.66
CA GLN A 81 -6.34 9.55 23.00
C GLN A 81 -7.70 10.20 23.30
#